data_AF-A0A8C3N4N3-F1
#
_entry.id   AF-A0A8C3N4N3-F1
#
_cell.length_a   1.000
_cell.length_b   1.000
_cell.length_c   1.000
_cell.angle_alpha   90.00
_cell.angle_beta   90.00
_cell.angle_gamma   90.00
#
_symmetry.space_group_name_H-M   'P 1'
#
loop_
_entity.id
_entity.type
_entity.pdbx_description
1 polymer ?
#
loop_
_entity_poly.entity_id
_entity_poly.type
_entity_poly.pdbx_seq_one_letter_code
_entity_poly.pdbx_strand_id
1 'polypeptide(L)'
;MGTVTLELSLLAVALLLCPATAVLRVGAFNIQAFGDTKMSNKEVVLRRYDVVLVQEVRDSDLSAVTELMEQLNRYNRGWDWHGSTSRQSQAA
;
A
#
# COMPACT_ATOMS: atom_id res chain seq x y z
N MET A 1 0.70 -7.74 49.51
CA MET A 1 -0.59 -8.04 48.84
C MET A 1 -0.99 -6.90 47.90
N GLY A 2 -1.08 -5.65 48.37
CA GLY A 2 -1.54 -4.50 47.56
C GLY A 2 -0.64 -4.04 46.40
N THR A 3 0.69 -4.14 46.53
CA THR A 3 1.64 -3.73 45.47
C THR A 3 1.56 -4.64 44.26
N VAL A 4 1.55 -5.96 44.47
CA VAL A 4 1.42 -6.97 43.40
C VAL A 4 0.13 -6.78 42.60
N THR A 5 -0.99 -6.46 43.26
CA THR A 5 -2.25 -6.14 42.57
C THR A 5 -2.16 -4.86 41.74
N LEU A 6 -1.46 -3.82 42.20
CA LEU A 6 -1.28 -2.58 41.44
C LEU A 6 -0.38 -2.80 40.22
N GLU A 7 0.72 -3.54 40.38
CA GLU A 7 1.62 -3.92 39.28
C GLU A 7 0.88 -4.74 38.21
N LEU A 8 0.06 -5.71 38.62
CA LEU A 8 -0.76 -6.50 37.69
C LEU A 8 -1.81 -5.62 36.99
N SER A 9 -2.41 -4.68 37.71
CA SER A 9 -3.39 -3.73 37.14
C SER A 9 -2.73 -2.85 36.08
N LEU A 10 -1.54 -2.33 36.38
CA LEU A 10 -0.78 -1.46 35.49
C LEU A 10 -0.34 -2.23 34.24
N LEU A 11 0.12 -3.47 34.40
CA LEU A 11 0.49 -4.34 33.29
C LEU A 11 -0.70 -4.69 32.41
N ALA A 12 -1.87 -4.98 33.00
CA ALA A 12 -3.10 -5.27 32.25
C ALA A 12 -3.56 -4.06 31.43
N VAL A 13 -3.51 -2.85 32.02
CA VAL A 13 -3.79 -1.59 31.32
C VAL A 13 -2.79 -1.36 30.20
N ALA A 14 -1.49 -1.55 30.43
CA ALA A 14 -0.47 -1.40 29.40
C ALA A 14 -0.65 -2.36 28.20
N LEU A 15 -1.07 -3.61 28.46
CA LEU A 15 -1.37 -4.59 27.40
C LEU A 15 -2.65 -4.24 26.62
N LEU A 16 -3.67 -3.70 27.28
CA LEU A 16 -4.90 -3.20 26.65
C LEU A 16 -4.66 -1.94 25.80
N LEU A 17 -3.74 -1.07 26.23
CA LEU A 17 -3.34 0.13 25.50
C LEU A 17 -2.25 -0.12 24.46
N CYS A 18 -1.69 -1.32 24.37
CA CYS A 18 -0.76 -1.67 23.31
C CYS A 18 -1.58 -2.01 22.07
N PRO A 19 -1.73 -1.12 21.06
CA PRO A 19 -2.28 -1.54 19.79
C PRO A 19 -1.34 -2.62 19.28
N ALA A 20 -1.86 -3.85 19.13
CA ALA A 20 -1.15 -4.94 18.49
C ALA A 20 -0.40 -4.37 17.29
N THR A 21 0.92 -4.49 17.29
CA THR A 21 1.81 -3.80 16.36
C THR A 21 1.42 -4.14 14.92
N ALA A 22 0.58 -3.29 14.32
CA ALA A 22 0.16 -3.46 12.95
C ALA A 22 1.42 -3.28 12.09
N VAL A 23 1.81 -4.36 11.42
CA VAL A 23 2.99 -4.33 10.55
C VAL A 23 2.58 -3.66 9.26
N LEU A 24 3.01 -2.41 9.08
CA LEU A 24 2.84 -1.69 7.82
C LEU A 24 3.77 -2.29 6.76
N ARG A 25 3.20 -2.89 5.73
CA ARG A 25 3.94 -3.50 4.62
C ARG A 25 4.04 -2.51 3.47
N VAL A 26 5.26 -2.04 3.21
CA VAL A 26 5.56 -1.13 2.10
C VAL A 26 6.37 -1.86 1.04
N GLY A 27 5.97 -1.73 -0.23
CA GLY A 27 6.65 -2.32 -1.38
C GLY A 27 7.06 -1.25 -2.39
N ALA A 28 8.18 -1.47 -3.09
CA ALA A 28 8.56 -0.68 -4.24
C ALA A 28 8.92 -1.60 -5.40
N PHE A 29 8.21 -1.46 -6.52
CA PHE A 29 8.40 -2.30 -7.70
C PHE A 29 8.71 -1.41 -8.89
N ASN A 30 9.91 -1.57 -9.44
CA ASN A 30 10.18 -1.12 -10.78
C ASN A 30 9.57 -2.14 -11.74
N ILE A 31 8.48 -1.74 -12.41
CA ILE A 31 7.81 -2.59 -13.39
C ILE A 31 8.21 -2.08 -14.77
N GLN A 32 9.28 -2.64 -15.31
CA GLN A 32 9.84 -2.26 -16.60
C GLN A 32 8.78 -2.40 -17.72
N ALA A 33 8.41 -1.26 -18.31
CA ALA A 33 7.30 -1.10 -19.24
C ALA A 33 5.95 -1.59 -18.66
N PHE A 34 5.53 -1.00 -17.54
CA PHE A 34 4.17 -1.18 -17.04
C PHE A 34 3.16 -0.57 -18.02
N GLY A 35 2.27 -1.41 -18.54
CA GLY A 35 1.25 -1.13 -19.55
C GLY A 35 0.42 -2.40 -19.82
N ASP A 36 -0.55 -2.30 -20.73
CA ASP A 36 -1.62 -3.29 -20.97
C ASP A 36 -1.14 -4.74 -21.10
N THR A 37 0.01 -4.95 -21.74
CA THR A 37 0.54 -6.30 -22.03
C THR A 37 1.05 -7.04 -20.78
N LYS A 38 1.30 -6.37 -19.65
CA LYS A 38 1.97 -6.96 -18.47
C LYS A 38 1.12 -6.99 -17.19
N MET A 39 -0.15 -6.61 -17.25
CA MET A 39 -0.92 -6.38 -16.02
C MET A 39 -1.44 -7.66 -15.33
N SER A 40 -1.72 -8.72 -16.09
CA SER A 40 -2.55 -9.86 -15.67
C SER A 40 -2.07 -10.67 -14.45
N ASN A 41 -0.86 -10.44 -13.95
CA ASN A 41 -0.30 -11.18 -12.81
C ASN A 41 0.23 -10.31 -11.67
N LYS A 42 0.13 -8.97 -11.77
CA LYS A 42 0.76 -8.06 -10.80
C LYS A 42 -0.12 -7.74 -9.61
N GLU A 43 -1.42 -7.81 -9.79
CA GLU A 43 -2.43 -7.60 -8.75
C GLU A 43 -2.15 -8.47 -7.50
N VAL A 44 -1.85 -9.76 -7.69
CA VAL A 44 -1.63 -10.73 -6.60
C VAL A 44 -0.43 -10.35 -5.74
N VAL A 45 0.59 -9.69 -6.31
CA VAL A 45 1.78 -9.26 -5.57
C VAL A 45 1.50 -8.00 -4.76
N LEU A 46 0.76 -7.05 -5.34
CA LEU A 46 0.48 -5.74 -4.73
C LEU A 46 -0.46 -5.85 -3.52
N ARG A 47 -1.43 -6.77 -3.56
CA ARG A 47 -2.37 -7.01 -2.44
C ARG A 47 -1.72 -7.41 -1.11
N ARG A 48 -0.43 -7.79 -1.11
CA ARG A 48 0.30 -8.16 0.10
C ARG A 48 0.82 -6.97 0.90
N TYR A 49 0.75 -5.77 0.34
CA TYR A 49 1.26 -4.53 0.90
C TYR A 49 0.11 -3.59 1.23
N ASP A 50 0.36 -2.67 2.16
CA ASP A 50 -0.56 -1.59 2.51
C ASP A 50 -0.27 -0.34 1.65
N VAL A 51 1.00 -0.15 1.27
CA VAL A 51 1.45 0.95 0.41
C VAL A 51 2.43 0.39 -0.63
N VAL A 52 2.22 0.73 -1.90
CA VAL A 52 3.10 0.30 -2.98
C VAL A 52 3.50 1.45 -3.90
N LEU A 53 4.80 1.58 -4.14
CA LEU A 53 5.35 2.43 -5.19
C LEU A 53 5.56 1.61 -6.47
N VAL A 54 4.96 2.04 -7.58
CA VAL A 54 5.21 1.48 -8.91
C VAL A 54 6.02 2.48 -9.74
N GLN A 55 7.17 2.05 -10.23
CA GLN A 55 8.06 2.86 -11.07
C GLN A 55 8.06 2.35 -12.52
N GLU A 56 8.48 3.22 -13.44
CA GLU A 56 8.49 2.98 -14.89
C GLU A 56 7.10 2.71 -15.49
N VAL A 57 6.09 3.42 -14.97
CA VAL A 57 4.77 3.50 -15.58
C VAL A 57 4.90 4.14 -16.97
N ARG A 58 4.81 3.31 -18.01
CA ARG A 58 4.83 3.74 -19.43
C ARG A 58 3.43 3.63 -20.00
N ASP A 59 2.50 4.20 -19.27
CA ASP A 59 1.09 4.24 -19.57
C ASP A 59 0.70 5.71 -19.74
N SER A 60 0.63 6.15 -21.00
CA SER A 60 0.41 7.57 -21.31
C SER A 60 -1.04 8.01 -21.18
N ASP A 61 -1.99 7.08 -21.21
CA ASP A 61 -3.42 7.34 -21.09
C ASP A 61 -4.01 6.87 -19.76
N LEU A 62 -3.18 6.31 -18.87
CA LEU A 62 -3.56 5.80 -17.55
C LEU A 62 -4.54 4.62 -17.61
N SER A 63 -4.67 3.96 -18.77
CA SER A 63 -5.57 2.82 -18.96
C SER A 63 -5.16 1.62 -18.11
N ALA A 64 -3.86 1.30 -18.09
CA ALA A 64 -3.29 0.23 -17.27
C ALA A 64 -3.29 0.57 -15.77
N VAL A 65 -3.18 1.85 -15.40
CA VAL A 65 -3.36 2.24 -13.99
C VAL A 65 -4.82 2.08 -13.56
N THR A 66 -5.75 2.52 -14.40
CA THR A 66 -7.19 2.46 -14.11
C THR A 66 -7.67 1.02 -13.98
N GLU A 67 -7.33 0.16 -14.94
CA GLU A 67 -7.70 -1.25 -14.88
C GLU A 67 -7.05 -1.95 -13.66
N LEU A 68 -5.82 -1.60 -13.27
CA LEU A 68 -5.20 -2.13 -12.05
C LEU A 68 -6.00 -1.75 -10.80
N MET A 69 -6.42 -0.49 -10.72
CA MET A 69 -7.22 0.02 -9.60
C MET A 69 -8.60 -0.62 -9.54
N GLU A 70 -9.23 -0.83 -10.68
CA GLU A 70 -10.49 -1.58 -10.77
C GLU A 70 -10.32 -3.02 -10.29
N GLN A 71 -9.26 -3.71 -10.73
CA GLN A 71 -8.96 -5.06 -10.27
C GLN A 71 -8.75 -5.09 -8.75
N LEU A 72 -7.87 -4.25 -8.20
CA LEU A 72 -7.60 -4.20 -6.76
C LEU A 72 -8.86 -3.90 -5.93
N ASN A 73 -9.65 -2.91 -6.36
CA ASN A 73 -10.88 -2.52 -5.64
C ASN A 73 -12.04 -3.51 -5.80
N ARG A 74 -12.03 -4.39 -6.81
CA ARG A 74 -12.98 -5.51 -6.89
C ARG A 74 -12.78 -6.52 -5.76
N TYR A 75 -11.55 -6.69 -5.28
CA TYR A 75 -11.23 -7.65 -4.22
C TYR A 75 -11.25 -7.04 -2.82
N ASN A 76 -10.74 -5.81 -2.66
CA ASN A 76 -10.81 -5.10 -1.40
C ASN A 76 -11.00 -3.60 -1.66
N ARG A 77 -12.14 -3.05 -1.22
CA ARG A 77 -12.43 -1.62 -1.38
C ARG A 77 -11.56 -0.83 -0.42
N GLY A 78 -10.64 -0.03 -0.95
CA GLY A 78 -9.74 0.79 -0.13
C GLY A 78 -8.42 1.16 -0.81
N TRP A 79 -8.19 0.71 -2.03
CA TRP A 79 -7.03 1.15 -2.80
C TRP A 79 -7.31 2.52 -3.41
N ASP A 80 -6.40 3.45 -3.16
CA ASP A 80 -6.33 4.76 -3.81
C ASP A 80 -4.99 4.91 -4.55
N TRP A 81 -5.00 5.65 -5.66
CA TRP A 81 -3.82 5.85 -6.50
C TRP A 81 -3.44 7.33 -6.55
N HIS A 82 -2.15 7.62 -6.32
CA HIS A 82 -1.57 8.94 -6.52
C HIS A 82 -0.38 8.86 -7.47
N GLY A 83 -0.46 9.59 -8.60
CA GLY A 83 0.58 9.61 -9.63
C GLY A 83 1.26 10.98 -9.74
N SER A 84 2.57 10.97 -10.02
CA SER A 84 3.33 12.14 -10.43
C SER A 84 3.65 12.03 -11.93
N THR A 85 3.17 12.97 -12.74
CA THR A 85 3.54 13.04 -14.16
C THR A 85 4.73 13.98 -14.29
N SER A 86 5.85 13.50 -14.83
CA SER A 86 7.04 14.33 -15.07
C SER A 86 6.90 15.21 -16.33
N ARG A 87 5.72 15.79 -16.58
CA ARG A 87 5.53 16.84 -17.59
C ARG A 87 5.37 18.19 -16.89
N GLN A 88 6.49 18.74 -16.38
CA GLN A 88 6.70 20.18 -16.18
C GLN A 88 8.16 20.44 -15.72
N SER A 89 9.14 20.31 -16.62
CA SER A 89 10.38 21.11 -16.56
C SER A 89 11.23 21.08 -17.86
N GLN A 90 10.64 20.76 -19.01
CA GLN A 90 11.28 20.97 -20.32
C GLN A 90 10.26 21.56 -21.29
N ALA A 91 9.91 22.83 -21.08
CA ALA A 91 9.39 23.72 -22.11
C ALA A 91 9.38 25.16 -21.58
N ALA A 92 10.12 26.02 -22.29
CA ALA A 92 10.25 27.48 -22.19
C ALA A 92 11.07 28.03 -21.03
#